data_AF-A0A358SQ82-F1
#
_entry.id   AF-A0A358SQ82-F1
#
_cell.length_a   1.000
_cell.length_b   1.000
_cell.length_c   1.000
_cell.angle_alpha   90.00
_cell.angle_beta   90.00
_cell.angle_gamma   90.00
#
_symmetry.space_group_name_H-M   'P 1'
#
loop_
_entity.id
_entity.type
_entity.pdbx_description
1 polymer ?
#
loop_
_entity_poly.entity_id
_entity_poly.type
_entity_poly.pdbx_seq_one_letter_code
_entity_poly.pdbx_strand_id
1 'polypeptide(L)'
;MRAIRRFTVHPVLPEPLAPLRELMLNLRWSWDARTLELFARIDPAGWEQAGHDPTALLAQVPQDRLASLAADGEFLGRLQAATGDLHEYLTGPRWFQAARLDG
;
A
#
# COMPACT_ATOMS: atom_id res chain seq x y z
N MET A 1 -12.11 -32.27 -10.41
CA MET A 1 -11.96 -30.84 -10.04
C MET A 1 -10.62 -30.34 -10.53
N ARG A 2 -10.56 -29.23 -11.27
CA ARG A 2 -9.31 -28.64 -11.79
C ARG A 2 -8.94 -27.45 -10.91
N ALA A 3 -7.87 -27.58 -10.13
CA ALA A 3 -7.37 -26.47 -9.31
C ALA A 3 -6.81 -25.38 -10.24
N ILE A 4 -7.45 -24.23 -10.28
CA ILE A 4 -6.92 -23.04 -10.95
C ILE A 4 -5.93 -22.40 -9.97
N ARG A 5 -4.64 -22.47 -10.27
CA ARG A 5 -3.61 -21.69 -9.55
C ARG A 5 -3.51 -20.32 -10.21
N ARG A 6 -3.87 -19.27 -9.47
CA ARG A 6 -3.66 -17.88 -9.89
C ARG A 6 -2.25 -17.45 -9.45
N PHE A 7 -1.41 -17.12 -10.43
CA PHE A 7 -0.11 -16.52 -10.20
C PHE A 7 -0.24 -15.02 -10.48
N THR A 8 -0.11 -14.18 -9.45
CA THR A 8 -0.07 -12.73 -9.60
C THR A 8 1.38 -12.30 -9.78
N VAL A 9 1.73 -11.84 -10.97
CA VAL A 9 3.05 -11.22 -11.21
C VAL A 9 2.98 -9.80 -10.69
N HIS A 10 3.75 -9.51 -9.65
CA HIS A 10 3.91 -8.15 -9.17
C HIS A 10 5.04 -7.47 -9.96
N PRO A 11 4.85 -6.23 -10.44
CA PRO A 11 5.93 -5.48 -11.04
C PRO A 11 7.08 -5.33 -10.05
N VAL A 12 8.30 -5.31 -10.58
CA VAL A 12 9.46 -4.87 -9.81
C VAL A 12 9.26 -3.38 -9.54
N LEU A 13 9.03 -3.03 -8.28
CA LEU A 13 8.94 -1.64 -7.86
C LEU A 13 10.36 -1.07 -7.77
N PRO A 14 10.60 0.16 -8.24
CA PRO A 14 11.81 0.90 -7.89
C PRO A 14 12.02 0.90 -6.37
N GLU A 15 13.28 0.87 -5.92
CA GLU A 15 13.61 0.79 -4.49
C GLU A 15 12.89 1.84 -3.63
N PRO A 16 12.80 3.13 -4.02
CA PRO A 16 12.08 4.14 -3.23
C PRO A 16 10.58 3.85 -3.05
N LEU A 17 10.00 3.05 -3.96
CA LEU A 17 8.60 2.66 -3.97
C LEU A 17 8.35 1.29 -3.34
N ALA A 18 9.38 0.58 -2.88
CA ALA A 18 9.24 -0.71 -2.22
C ALA A 18 8.20 -0.73 -1.07
N PRO A 19 8.04 0.34 -0.25
CA PRO A 19 7.02 0.36 0.80
C PRO A 19 5.57 0.25 0.31
N LEU A 20 5.27 0.56 -0.96
CA LEU A 20 3.93 0.34 -1.53
C LEU A 20 3.50 -1.12 -1.46
N ARG A 21 4.45 -2.06 -1.54
CA ARG A 21 4.17 -3.50 -1.38
C ARG A 21 3.63 -3.81 0.00
N GLU A 22 4.19 -3.20 1.04
CA GLU A 22 3.75 -3.43 2.41
C GLU A 22 2.33 -2.91 2.62
N LEU A 23 2.05 -1.67 2.17
CA LEU A 23 0.72 -1.08 2.24
C LEU A 23 -0.30 -1.92 1.46
N MET A 24 0.04 -2.39 0.26
CA MET A 24 -0.82 -3.24 -0.57
C MET A 24 -1.15 -4.58 0.09
N LEU A 25 -0.19 -5.20 0.78
CA LEU A 25 -0.36 -6.50 1.41
C LEU A 25 -1.10 -6.45 2.75
N ASN A 26 -1.31 -5.27 3.33
CA ASN A 26 -2.03 -5.11 4.59
C ASN A 26 -3.46 -4.62 4.37
N LEU A 27 -4.46 -5.44 4.75
CA LEU A 27 -5.88 -5.15 4.50
C LEU A 27 -6.38 -3.80 5.05
N ARG A 28 -5.66 -3.17 5.99
CA ARG A 28 -5.97 -1.82 6.49
C ARG A 28 -6.15 -0.79 5.37
N TRP A 29 -5.48 -0.94 4.23
CA TRP A 29 -5.66 -0.05 3.09
C TRP A 29 -7.13 0.10 2.67
N SER A 30 -7.97 -0.91 2.89
CA SER A 30 -9.38 -0.90 2.45
C SER A 30 -10.28 0.05 3.23
N TRP A 31 -9.83 0.55 4.39
CA TRP A 31 -10.57 1.54 5.20
C TRP A 31 -9.73 2.73 5.65
N ASP A 32 -8.42 2.73 5.40
CA ASP A 32 -7.55 3.86 5.68
C ASP A 32 -7.57 4.86 4.51
N ALA A 33 -8.26 5.98 4.70
CA ALA A 33 -8.45 7.00 3.66
C ALA A 33 -7.12 7.55 3.10
N ARG A 34 -6.10 7.71 3.95
CA ARG A 34 -4.78 8.21 3.52
C ARG A 34 -4.09 7.21 2.58
N THR A 35 -4.20 5.92 2.89
CA THR A 35 -3.65 4.85 2.05
C THR A 35 -4.42 4.71 0.73
N LEU A 36 -5.76 4.84 0.75
CA LEU A 36 -6.59 4.86 -0.47
C LEU A 36 -6.21 6.03 -1.39
N GLU A 37 -6.11 7.23 -0.84
CA GLU A 37 -5.70 8.42 -1.58
C GLU A 37 -4.29 8.28 -2.16
N LEU A 38 -3.37 7.65 -1.43
CA LEU A 38 -2.01 7.38 -1.91
C LEU A 38 -2.03 6.50 -3.16
N PHE A 39 -2.79 5.40 -3.16
CA PHE A 39 -2.93 4.54 -4.34
C PHE A 39 -3.62 5.27 -5.50
N ALA A 40 -4.69 6.02 -5.22
CA ALA A 40 -5.39 6.80 -6.24
C ALA A 40 -4.49 7.83 -6.95
N ARG A 41 -3.48 8.39 -6.26
CA ARG A 41 -2.54 9.36 -6.83
C ARG A 41 -1.50 8.75 -7.78
N ILE A 42 -1.25 7.45 -7.68
CA ILE A 42 -0.27 6.77 -8.56
C ILE A 42 -0.71 6.91 -10.01
N ASP A 43 -1.96 6.53 -10.28
CA ASP A 43 -2.61 6.66 -11.57
C ASP A 43 -4.13 6.76 -11.33
N PRO A 44 -4.71 7.97 -11.32
CA PRO A 44 -6.14 8.14 -11.05
C PRO A 44 -7.04 7.39 -12.05
N ALA A 45 -6.65 7.35 -13.33
CA ALA A 45 -7.43 6.65 -14.34
C ALA A 45 -7.29 5.13 -14.19
N GLY A 46 -6.07 4.65 -13.93
CA GLY A 46 -5.79 3.26 -13.62
C GLY A 46 -6.47 2.78 -12.33
N TRP A 47 -6.63 3.66 -11.34
CA TRP A 47 -7.28 3.36 -10.07
C TRP A 47 -8.78 3.04 -10.23
N GLU A 48 -9.48 3.85 -11.01
CA GLU A 48 -10.89 3.59 -11.36
C GLU A 48 -11.01 2.29 -12.17
N GLN A 49 -10.14 2.08 -13.16
CA GLN A 49 -10.15 0.87 -13.99
C GLN A 49 -9.82 -0.40 -13.20
N ALA A 50 -8.97 -0.28 -12.17
CA ALA A 50 -8.63 -1.35 -11.25
C ALA A 50 -9.73 -1.64 -10.22
N GLY A 51 -10.84 -0.89 -10.22
CA GLY A 51 -11.92 -1.04 -9.25
C GLY A 51 -11.47 -0.75 -7.81
N HIS A 52 -10.54 0.19 -7.65
CA HIS A 52 -9.93 0.54 -6.35
C HIS A 52 -9.17 -0.62 -5.68
N ASP A 53 -8.59 -1.53 -6.48
CA ASP A 53 -7.70 -2.59 -6.00
C ASP A 53 -6.22 -2.18 -6.20
N PRO A 54 -5.41 -2.06 -5.13
CA PRO A 54 -4.02 -1.65 -5.24
C PRO A 54 -3.12 -2.69 -5.94
N THR A 55 -3.46 -3.97 -5.85
CA THR A 55 -2.74 -5.04 -6.56
C THR A 55 -2.99 -4.93 -8.06
N ALA A 56 -4.25 -4.76 -8.47
CA ALA A 56 -4.61 -4.59 -9.87
C ALA A 56 -4.06 -3.28 -10.45
N LEU A 57 -4.08 -2.19 -9.67
CA LEU A 57 -3.46 -0.92 -10.04
C LEU A 57 -1.97 -1.12 -10.32
N LEU A 58 -1.20 -1.61 -9.35
CA LEU A 58 0.26 -1.72 -9.49
C LEU A 58 0.65 -2.64 -10.64
N ALA A 59 -0.11 -3.69 -10.92
CA ALA A 59 0.12 -4.57 -12.06
C ALA A 59 -0.02 -3.89 -13.44
N GLN A 60 -0.74 -2.77 -13.53
CA GLN A 60 -1.06 -2.07 -14.77
C GLN A 60 -0.30 -0.75 -14.95
N VAL A 61 0.23 -0.17 -13.86
CA VAL A 61 0.94 1.12 -13.91
C VAL A 61 2.22 1.00 -14.77
N PRO A 62 2.43 1.89 -15.76
CA PRO A 62 3.64 1.87 -16.59
C PRO A 62 4.92 2.10 -15.76
N GLN A 63 6.01 1.46 -16.18
CA GLN A 63 7.31 1.60 -15.50
C GLN A 63 7.82 3.05 -15.47
N ASP A 64 7.60 3.83 -16.54
CA ASP A 64 7.99 5.26 -16.57
C ASP A 64 7.22 6.09 -15.53
N ARG A 65 5.97 5.73 -15.25
CA ARG A 65 5.18 6.38 -14.20
C ARG A 65 5.71 6.04 -12.82
N LEU A 66 6.07 4.78 -12.58
CA LEU A 66 6.72 4.36 -11.33
C LEU A 66 8.08 5.05 -11.17
N ALA A 67 8.87 5.18 -12.23
CA ALA A 67 10.15 5.89 -12.20
C ALA A 67 9.96 7.38 -11.87
N SER A 68 8.94 8.03 -12.44
CA SER A 68 8.57 9.41 -12.11
C SER A 68 8.18 9.57 -10.63
N LEU A 69 7.36 8.67 -10.09
CA LEU A 69 6.95 8.69 -8.67
C LEU A 69 8.13 8.39 -7.74
N ALA A 70 9.07 7.54 -8.15
CA ALA A 70 10.29 7.24 -7.41
C ALA A 70 11.23 8.45 -7.31
N ALA A 71 11.07 9.47 -8.16
CA ALA A 71 11.81 10.72 -8.11
C ALA A 71 10.98 11.88 -7.52
N ASP A 72 9.70 11.66 -7.20
CA ASP A 72 8.79 12.67 -6.66
C ASP A 72 8.88 12.71 -5.13
N GLY A 73 9.59 13.71 -4.61
CA GLY A 73 9.78 13.88 -3.16
C GLY A 73 8.47 14.10 -2.37
N GLU A 74 7.45 14.72 -2.97
CA GLU A 74 6.15 14.88 -2.30
C GLU A 74 5.46 13.53 -2.16
N PHE A 75 5.44 12.75 -3.24
CA PHE A 75 4.85 11.42 -3.23
C PHE A 75 5.59 10.49 -2.25
N LEU A 76 6.92 10.49 -2.25
CA LEU A 76 7.73 9.70 -1.32
C LEU A 76 7.49 10.10 0.14
N GLY A 77 7.33 11.40 0.43
CA GLY A 77 6.98 11.87 1.77
C GLY A 77 5.63 11.32 2.25
N ARG A 78 4.62 11.31 1.36
CA ARG A 78 3.29 10.74 1.65
C ARG A 78 3.36 9.22 1.84
N LEU A 79 4.14 8.53 1.01
CA LEU A 79 4.37 7.09 1.14
C LEU A 79 4.99 6.75 2.50
N GLN A 80 6.04 7.46 2.90
CA GLN A 80 6.69 7.25 4.19
C GLN A 80 5.75 7.54 5.37
N ALA A 81 4.94 8.60 5.29
CA ALA A 81 3.96 8.91 6.31
C ALA A 81 2.92 7.77 6.46
N ALA A 82 2.34 7.30 5.36
CA ALA A 82 1.37 6.20 5.37
C ALA A 82 1.97 4.88 5.89
N THR A 83 3.21 4.56 5.51
CA THR A 83 3.93 3.39 6.03
C THR A 83 4.22 3.54 7.53
N GLY A 84 4.65 4.71 8.00
CA GLY A 84 4.85 4.99 9.42
C GLY A 84 3.55 4.87 10.23
N ASP A 85 2.44 5.41 9.72
CA ASP A 85 1.11 5.26 10.30
C ASP A 85 0.69 3.77 10.41
N LEU A 86 1.06 2.95 9.42
CA LEU A 86 0.83 1.50 9.46
C LEU A 86 1.65 0.84 10.57
N HIS A 87 2.94 1.15 10.65
CA HIS A 87 3.82 0.59 11.68
C HIS A 87 3.36 0.96 13.08
N GLU A 88 2.99 2.22 13.32
CA GLU A 88 2.46 2.67 14.61
C GLU A 88 1.18 1.92 14.98
N TYR A 89 0.26 1.75 14.03
CA TYR A 89 -0.98 1.00 14.28
C TYR A 89 -0.74 -0.47 14.63
N LEU A 90 0.22 -1.12 13.96
CA LEU A 90 0.51 -2.54 14.18
C LEU A 90 1.28 -2.79 15.49
N THR A 91 2.15 -1.86 15.88
CA THR A 91 3.10 -2.01 17.00
C THR A 91 2.73 -1.19 18.25
N GLY A 92 1.77 -0.28 18.14
CA GLY A 92 1.36 0.60 19.22
C GLY A 92 0.82 -0.14 20.45
N PRO A 93 0.94 0.48 21.64
CA PRO A 93 0.50 -0.13 22.89
C PRO A 93 -1.01 -0.37 22.86
N ARG A 94 -1.42 -1.62 23.08
CA ARG A 94 -2.83 -1.99 23.06
C ARG A 94 -3.43 -1.79 24.45
N TRP A 95 -4.60 -1.16 24.53
CA TRP A 95 -5.30 -0.89 25.80
C TRP A 95 -5.44 -2.15 26.69
N PHE A 96 -5.64 -3.33 26.10
CA PHE A 96 -5.75 -4.59 26.84
C PHE A 96 -4.42 -5.11 27.40
N GLN A 97 -3.29 -4.73 26.80
CA GLN A 97 -1.97 -5.06 27.34
C GLN A 97 -1.66 -4.25 28.59
N ALA A 98 -2.19 -3.02 28.69
CA ALA A 98 -2.10 -2.20 29.90
C ALA A 98 -2.96 -2.79 31.04
N ALA A 99 -4.18 -3.27 30.74
CA ALA A 99 -5.11 -3.80 31.73
C ALA A 99 -4.66 -5.10 32.44
N ARG A 100 -3.60 -5.77 31.96
CA ARG A 100 -3.05 -7.00 32.57
C ARG A 100 -2.02 -6.71 33.67
N LEU A 101 -1.54 -5.47 33.81
CA LEU A 101 -0.52 -5.11 34.80
C LEU A 101 -1.09 -4.62 36.13
N ASP A 102 -2.41 -4.45 36.23
CA ASP A 102 -3.11 -3.97 37.43
C ASP A 102 -3.85 -5.10 38.20
N GLY A 103 -3.38 -6.35 38.08
CA GLY A 103 -3.96 -7.54 38.73
C GLY A 103 -3.03 -8.18 39.75
#